data_AF-A0A3A0B1K0-F1
#
_entry.id   AF-A0A3A0B1K0-F1
#
_cell.length_a   1.000
_cell.length_b   1.000
_cell.length_c   1.000
_cell.angle_alpha   90.00
_cell.angle_beta   90.00
_cell.angle_gamma   90.00
#
_symmetry.space_group_name_H-M   'P 1'
#
loop_
_entity.id
_entity.type
_entity.pdbx_description
1 polymer ?
#
loop_
_entity_poly.entity_id
_entity_poly.type
_entity_poly.pdbx_seq_one_letter_code
_entity_poly.pdbx_strand_id
1 'polypeptide(L)'
;MNAVPQLVFVCGREPDYVRNAMIARTLAQHYPTDLIVDSRRGSLSLRLARLAPRLLRRLRRAHDLIVVGFYGHPLVLLARRFSRAPILFDPFVSTYDTLAGDRGRVAEGSLAARA
;
A
#
# COMPACT_ATOMS: atom_id res chain seq x y z
N MET A 1 -30.49 4.42 3.60
CA MET A 1 -29.38 5.01 4.38
C MET A 1 -28.11 4.36 3.87
N ASN A 2 -27.22 5.10 3.21
CA ASN A 2 -25.92 4.55 2.81
C ASN A 2 -25.09 4.37 4.09
N ALA A 3 -24.72 3.14 4.42
CA ALA A 3 -23.86 2.85 5.56
C ALA A 3 -22.50 3.55 5.37
N VAL A 4 -21.90 4.05 6.45
CA VAL A 4 -20.55 4.62 6.41
C VAL A 4 -19.57 3.50 6.08
N PRO A 5 -18.75 3.61 5.01
CA PRO A 5 -17.89 2.52 4.57
C PRO A 5 -16.72 2.29 5.54
N GLN A 6 -16.42 1.02 5.83
CA GLN A 6 -15.24 0.60 6.58
C GLN A 6 -14.04 0.45 5.65
N LEU A 7 -12.96 1.16 5.96
CA LEU A 7 -11.77 1.20 5.11
C LEU A 7 -10.62 0.41 5.72
N VAL A 8 -9.74 -0.13 4.86
CA VAL A 8 -8.44 -0.66 5.24
C VAL A 8 -7.36 0.13 4.51
N PHE A 9 -6.44 0.75 5.25
CA PHE A 9 -5.28 1.42 4.66
C PHE A 9 -4.00 0.65 4.95
N VAL A 10 -3.15 0.46 3.94
CA VAL A 10 -1.83 -0.18 4.07
C VAL A 10 -0.83 0.51 3.14
N CYS A 11 0.41 0.73 3.56
CA CYS A 11 1.44 1.36 2.72
C CYS A 11 2.77 0.60 2.79
N GLY A 12 3.50 0.59 1.66
CA GLY A 12 4.80 -0.08 1.57
C GLY A 12 5.96 0.75 2.11
N ARG A 13 5.91 2.09 1.98
CA ARG A 13 6.85 3.00 2.65
C ARG A 13 6.43 3.33 4.07
N GLU A 14 7.30 4.04 4.78
CA GLU A 14 7.06 4.57 6.11
C GLU A 14 5.74 5.34 6.15
N PRO A 15 4.94 5.19 7.23
CA PRO A 15 3.70 5.94 7.38
C PRO A 15 3.95 7.45 7.48
N ASP A 16 5.11 7.85 7.99
CA ASP A 16 5.48 9.26 8.17
C ASP A 16 5.94 9.93 6.87
N TYR A 17 6.06 9.17 5.77
CA TYR A 17 6.27 9.76 4.46
C TYR A 17 5.06 10.64 4.12
N VAL A 18 5.29 11.91 3.76
CA VAL A 18 4.25 12.95 3.65
C VAL A 18 3.00 12.48 2.90
N ARG A 19 3.18 11.77 1.79
CA ARG A 19 2.06 11.22 0.99
C ARG A 19 1.24 10.17 1.75
N ASN A 20 1.89 9.21 2.42
CA ASN A 20 1.22 8.19 3.21
C ASN A 20 0.55 8.79 4.45
N ALA A 21 1.23 9.69 5.14
CA ALA A 21 0.74 10.35 6.34
C ALA A 21 -0.54 11.15 6.05
N MET A 22 -0.54 11.91 4.94
CA MET A 22 -1.71 12.66 4.49
C MET A 22 -2.90 11.72 4.26
N ILE A 23 -2.74 10.68 3.44
CA ILE A 23 -3.83 9.76 3.11
C ILE A 23 -4.34 9.05 4.36
N ALA A 24 -3.44 8.48 5.18
CA ALA A 24 -3.82 7.77 6.39
C ALA A 24 -4.62 8.67 7.34
N ARG A 25 -4.18 9.91 7.53
CA ARG A 25 -4.85 10.89 8.40
C ARG A 25 -6.22 11.28 7.85
N THR A 26 -6.32 11.61 6.56
CA THR A 26 -7.59 12.00 5.94
C THR A 26 -8.60 10.86 6.02
N LEU A 27 -8.20 9.62 5.70
CA LEU A 27 -9.11 8.48 5.78
C LEU A 27 -9.59 8.25 7.22
N ALA A 28 -8.67 8.22 8.19
CA ALA A 28 -9.02 8.00 9.59
C ALA A 28 -9.89 9.12 10.20
N GLN A 29 -9.82 10.34 9.67
CA GLN A 29 -10.64 11.47 10.11
C GLN A 29 -12.08 11.41 9.59
N HIS A 30 -12.31 10.83 8.40
CA HIS A 30 -13.62 10.87 7.73
C HIS A 30 -14.33 9.51 7.70
N TYR A 31 -13.60 8.41 7.86
CA TYR A 31 -14.12 7.06 7.78
C TYR A 31 -13.50 6.16 8.85
N PRO A 32 -14.26 5.18 9.39
CA PRO A 32 -13.67 4.17 10.24
C PRO A 32 -12.68 3.34 9.41
N THR A 33 -11.40 3.51 9.75
CA THR A 33 -10.27 3.05 8.93
C THR A 33 -9.30 2.23 9.78
N ASP A 34 -9.03 0.99 9.34
CA ASP A 34 -7.98 0.17 9.93
C ASP A 34 -6.63 0.50 9.29
N LEU A 35 -5.73 1.11 10.07
CA LEU A 35 -4.39 1.48 9.63
C LEU A 35 -3.41 0.32 9.83
N ILE A 36 -2.99 -0.30 8.73
CA ILE A 36 -1.98 -1.36 8.72
C ILE A 36 -0.66 -0.77 8.27
N VAL A 37 0.03 -0.14 9.22
CA VAL A 37 1.31 0.53 8.98
C VAL A 37 2.43 -0.07 9.83
N ASP A 38 3.67 0.11 9.40
CA ASP A 38 4.86 -0.25 10.15
C ASP A 38 5.80 0.96 10.13
N SER A 39 6.19 1.47 11.30
CA SER A 39 7.14 2.60 11.44
C SER A 39 8.57 2.14 11.77
N ARG A 40 8.80 0.83 11.92
CA ARG A 40 10.13 0.31 12.24
C ARG A 40 11.11 0.60 11.10
N ARG A 41 12.38 0.80 11.44
CA ARG A 41 13.47 0.87 10.47
C ARG A 41 13.69 -0.50 9.82
N GLY A 42 14.16 -0.50 8.58
CA GLY A 42 14.46 -1.72 7.82
C GLY A 42 14.30 -1.52 6.31
N SER A 43 14.65 -2.54 5.54
CA SER A 43 14.43 -2.56 4.10
C SER A 43 12.94 -2.64 3.76
N LEU A 44 12.58 -2.22 2.54
CA LEU A 44 11.21 -2.33 2.01
C LEU A 44 10.70 -3.77 2.11
N SER A 45 11.53 -4.75 1.73
CA SER A 45 11.17 -6.17 1.77
C SER A 45 10.82 -6.65 3.18
N LEU A 46 11.61 -6.24 4.19
CA LEU A 46 11.35 -6.60 5.59
C LEU A 46 10.06 -5.94 6.11
N ARG A 47 9.79 -4.70 5.70
CA ARG A 47 8.54 -4.02 6.03
C ARG A 47 7.34 -4.73 5.43
N LEU A 48 7.41 -5.08 4.14
CA LEU A 48 6.37 -5.83 3.44
C LEU A 48 6.12 -7.20 4.11
N ALA A 49 7.17 -7.92 4.49
CA ALA A 49 7.06 -9.21 5.18
C ALA A 49 6.34 -9.09 6.53
N ARG A 50 6.50 -7.97 7.24
CA ARG A 50 5.80 -7.68 8.51
C ARG A 50 4.35 -7.23 8.30
N LEU A 51 4.08 -6.51 7.21
CA LEU A 51 2.75 -6.00 6.87
C LEU A 51 1.84 -7.09 6.32
N ALA A 52 2.35 -7.98 5.47
CA ALA A 52 1.59 -9.05 4.82
C ALA A 52 0.71 -9.88 5.78
N PRO A 53 1.23 -10.46 6.89
CA PRO A 53 0.40 -11.25 7.79
C PRO A 53 -0.61 -10.41 8.59
N ARG A 54 -0.38 -9.09 8.75
CA ARG A 54 -1.34 -8.18 9.38
C ARG A 54 -2.47 -7.84 8.42
N LEU A 55 -2.13 -7.55 7.17
CA LEU A 55 -3.08 -7.35 6.08
C LEU A 55 -3.97 -8.58 5.90
N LEU A 56 -3.38 -9.77 5.73
CA LEU A 56 -4.14 -11.02 5.55
C LEU A 56 -5.11 -11.30 6.71
N ARG A 57 -4.70 -11.02 7.95
CA ARG A 57 -5.58 -11.15 9.12
C ARG A 57 -6.73 -10.16 9.06
N ARG A 58 -6.49 -8.91 8.65
CA ARG A 58 -7.55 -7.89 8.58
C ARG A 58 -8.52 -8.12 7.43
N LEU A 59 -8.06 -8.61 6.28
CA LEU A 59 -8.91 -8.88 5.11
C LEU A 59 -9.98 -9.96 5.36
N ARG A 60 -9.83 -10.78 6.41
CA ARG A 60 -10.84 -11.75 6.84
C ARG A 60 -12.08 -11.13 7.47
N ARG A 61 -12.02 -9.85 7.87
CA ARG A 61 -13.15 -9.10 8.46
C ARG A 61 -13.80 -8.24 7.37
N ALA A 62 -15.07 -7.92 7.51
CA ALA A 62 -15.77 -7.04 6.57
C ALA A 62 -15.06 -5.68 6.37
N HIS A 63 -15.06 -5.20 5.13
CA HIS A 63 -14.52 -3.92 4.70
C HIS A 63 -15.05 -3.62 3.29
N ASP A 64 -15.19 -2.34 2.98
CA ASP A 64 -15.82 -1.88 1.75
C ASP A 64 -14.79 -1.41 0.71
N LEU A 65 -13.61 -0.99 1.16
CA LEU A 65 -12.53 -0.50 0.29
C LEU A 65 -11.16 -0.74 0.93
N ILE A 66 -10.19 -1.11 0.10
CA ILE A 66 -8.78 -1.21 0.47
C ILE A 66 -8.02 -0.08 -0.21
N VAL A 67 -7.36 0.77 0.57
CA VAL A 67 -6.48 1.82 0.07
C VAL A 67 -5.04 1.40 0.27
N VAL A 68 -4.28 1.32 -0.81
CA VAL A 68 -2.88 0.93 -0.80
C VAL A 68 -2.01 2.14 -1.16
N GLY A 69 -1.18 2.58 -0.23
CA GLY A 69 -0.28 3.71 -0.40
C GLY A 69 1.04 3.37 -1.08
N PHE A 70 1.95 4.34 -1.08
CA PHE A 70 3.20 4.32 -1.83
C PHE A 70 4.05 3.06 -1.58
N TYR A 71 4.62 2.51 -2.66
CA TYR A 71 5.38 1.24 -2.72
C TYR A 71 4.61 0.00 -2.24
N GLY A 72 3.28 0.04 -2.26
CA GLY A 72 2.44 -1.08 -1.87
C GLY A 72 2.21 -2.16 -2.95
N HIS A 73 2.95 -2.18 -4.08
CA HIS A 73 2.68 -3.11 -5.19
C HIS A 73 2.48 -4.59 -4.77
N PRO A 74 3.36 -5.20 -3.94
CA PRO A 74 3.14 -6.58 -3.49
C PRO A 74 1.90 -6.73 -2.59
N LEU A 75 1.54 -5.68 -1.86
CA LEU A 75 0.33 -5.64 -1.02
C LEU A 75 -0.94 -5.55 -1.87
N VAL A 76 -0.89 -4.90 -3.04
CA VAL A 76 -2.00 -4.89 -4.01
C VAL A 76 -2.29 -6.32 -4.49
N LEU A 77 -1.25 -7.09 -4.82
CA LEU A 77 -1.40 -8.49 -5.25
C LEU A 77 -2.04 -9.35 -4.15
N LEU A 78 -1.58 -9.18 -2.90
CA LEU A 78 -2.18 -9.84 -1.74
C LEU A 78 -3.63 -9.41 -1.52
N ALA A 79 -3.92 -8.11 -1.53
CA ALA A 79 -5.28 -7.60 -1.37
C ALA A 79 -6.22 -8.15 -2.43
N ARG A 80 -5.81 -8.15 -3.70
CA ARG A 80 -6.58 -8.68 -4.83
C ARG A 80 -6.82 -10.19 -4.74
N ARG A 81 -5.87 -10.94 -4.15
CA ARG A 81 -5.98 -12.39 -4.00
C ARG A 81 -6.90 -12.82 -2.85
N PHE A 82 -6.99 -12.01 -1.80
CA PHE A 82 -7.65 -12.38 -0.54
C PHE A 82 -8.87 -11.50 -0.19
N SER A 83 -9.21 -10.52 -1.01
CA SER A 83 -10.43 -9.72 -0.88
C SER A 83 -11.14 -9.57 -2.21
N ARG A 84 -12.45 -9.36 -2.14
CA ARG A 84 -13.31 -8.97 -3.27
C ARG A 84 -13.63 -7.47 -3.26
N ALA A 85 -13.23 -6.75 -2.20
CA ALA A 85 -13.44 -5.31 -2.12
C ALA A 85 -12.63 -4.59 -3.20
N PRO A 86 -13.11 -3.45 -3.71
CA PRO A 86 -12.32 -2.59 -4.59
C PRO A 86 -11.00 -2.19 -3.92
N ILE A 87 -9.98 -1.97 -4.76
CA ILE A 87 -8.65 -1.54 -4.33
C ILE A 87 -8.34 -0.20 -4.97
N LEU A 88 -8.13 0.82 -4.14
CA LEU A 88 -7.57 2.11 -4.56
C LEU A 88 -6.06 2.09 -4.31
N PHE A 89 -5.27 2.11 -5.39
CA PHE A 89 -3.81 2.12 -5.30
C PHE A 89 -3.25 3.51 -5.64
N ASP A 90 -2.46 4.07 -4.72
CA ASP A 90 -1.71 5.32 -4.91
C ASP A 90 -0.21 5.01 -5.03
N PRO A 91 0.32 4.86 -6.27
CA PRO A 91 1.73 4.58 -6.48
C PRO A 91 2.62 5.81 -6.20
N PHE A 92 2.05 7.01 -6.04
CA PHE A 92 2.73 8.31 -5.89
C PHE A 92 3.63 8.71 -7.07
N VAL A 93 4.67 7.93 -7.37
CA VAL A 93 5.56 8.08 -8.52
C VAL A 93 5.81 6.72 -9.17
N SER A 94 6.02 6.73 -10.49
CA SER A 94 6.39 5.54 -11.23
C SER A 94 7.77 5.04 -10.78
N THR A 95 7.82 3.85 -10.19
CA THR A 95 9.08 3.24 -9.76
C THR A 95 9.95 2.88 -10.96
N TYR A 96 9.35 2.51 -12.09
CA TYR A 96 10.06 2.26 -13.35
C TYR A 96 10.73 3.53 -13.85
N ASP A 97 9.98 4.61 -14.04
CA ASP A 97 10.53 5.86 -14.59
C ASP A 97 11.63 6.41 -13.68
N THR A 98 11.47 6.31 -12.35
CA THR A 98 12.50 6.77 -11.41
C THR A 98 13.75 5.89 -11.40
N LEU A 99 13.62 4.55 -11.45
CA LEU A 99 14.78 3.66 -11.30
C LEU A 99 15.48 3.36 -12.62
N ALA A 100 14.72 3.16 -13.70
CA ALA A 100 15.26 2.88 -15.03
C ALA A 100 15.56 4.17 -15.80
N GLY A 101 14.61 5.10 -15.83
CA GLY A 101 14.78 6.39 -16.52
C GLY A 101 15.69 7.35 -15.74
N ASP A 102 15.16 8.01 -14.71
CA ASP A 102 15.82 9.16 -14.06
C ASP A 102 17.16 8.81 -13.44
N ARG A 103 17.25 7.65 -12.77
CA ARG A 103 18.43 7.28 -11.97
C ARG A 103 19.36 6.30 -12.68
N GLY A 104 18.94 5.69 -13.79
CA GLY A 104 19.71 4.65 -14.50
C GLY A 104 20.20 3.50 -13.62
N ARG A 105 19.53 3.23 -12.48
CA ARG A 105 19.94 2.20 -11.51
C ARG A 105 19.56 0.80 -11.94
N VAL A 106 18.64 0.69 -12.89
CA VAL A 106 18.18 -0.56 -13.47
C VAL A 106 18.18 -0.38 -14.98
N ALA A 107 18.74 -1.32 -15.73
CA ALA A 107 18.75 -1.23 -17.19
C ALA A 107 17.32 -1.32 -17.74
N GLU A 108 17.00 -0.43 -18.68
CA GLU A 108 15.76 -0.48 -19.45
C GLU A 108 15.62 -1.87 -20.13
N GLY A 109 14.44 -2.49 -20.02
CA GLY A 109 14.18 -3.83 -20.57
C GLY A 109 14.60 -5.02 -19.68
N SER A 110 15.31 -4.79 -18.57
CA SER A 110 15.66 -5.86 -17.62
C SER A 110 14.44 -6.39 -16.87
N LEU A 111 14.52 -7.63 -16.36
CA LEU A 111 13.46 -8.24 -15.53
C LEU A 111 13.12 -7.38 -14.29
N ALA A 112 14.13 -6.75 -13.69
CA ALA A 112 13.95 -5.85 -12.55
C ALA A 112 13.18 -4.56 -12.91
N ALA A 113 13.23 -4.13 -14.17
CA ALA A 113 12.47 -2.97 -14.66
C ALA A 113 11.01 -3.33 -14.97
N ARG A 114 10.71 -4.61 -15.18
CA ARG A 114 9.35 -5.08 -15.54
C ARG A 114 8.54 -5.59 -14.34
N ALA A 115 9.13 -5.57 -13.15
CA ALA A 115 8.61 -6.17 -11.92
C ALA A 115 7.93 -5.16 -10.99
#